data_AF-A0A0Q4UKS6-F1
#
_entry.id   AF-A0A0Q4UKS6-F1
#
_cell.length_a   1.000
_cell.length_b   1.000
_cell.length_c   1.000
_cell.angle_alpha   90.00
_cell.angle_beta   90.00
_cell.angle_gamma   90.00
#
_symmetry.space_group_name_H-M   'P 1'
#
loop_
_entity.id
_entity.type
_entity.pdbx_description
1 polymer ?
#
loop_
_entity_poly.entity_id
_entity_poly.type
_entity_poly.pdbx_seq_one_letter_code
_entity_poly.pdbx_strand_id
1 'polypeptide(L)'
;MGAWGALIMSFFGAVFAALTLYWQWHLSGITLALPFLGFMLVGLAASYVIRTPGEGIKPSPKEERAIMWSSIGEGVGLFLAANIVVNLHRSDLLLPSMALVVGLHFLPIAFAGGFHPFYVLGTALIAAAIMGFIVEAPTGGKVAGFMAAGALWLASGIAVHRDWLARRQTPATV
;
A
#
# COMPACT_ATOMS: atom_id res chain seq x y z
N MET A 1 6.41 -6.71 8.70
CA MET A 1 4.95 -6.84 8.99
C MET A 1 4.43 -8.19 8.50
N GLY A 2 3.53 -8.82 9.26
CA GLY A 2 2.80 -10.04 8.86
C GLY A 2 1.42 -9.75 8.23
N ALA A 3 0.46 -10.64 8.43
CA ALA A 3 -0.86 -10.58 7.78
C ALA A 3 -1.69 -9.31 8.12
N TRP A 4 -1.46 -8.67 9.27
CA TRP A 4 -2.06 -7.37 9.60
C TRP A 4 -1.64 -6.25 8.64
N GLY A 5 -0.35 -6.19 8.28
CA GLY A 5 0.13 -5.22 7.30
C GLY A 5 -0.47 -5.46 5.92
N ALA A 6 -0.72 -6.73 5.57
CA ALA A 6 -1.35 -7.09 4.30
C ALA A 6 -2.79 -6.56 4.19
N LEU A 7 -3.54 -6.49 5.29
CA LEU A 7 -4.87 -5.89 5.29
C LEU A 7 -4.82 -4.41 4.91
N ILE A 8 -3.92 -3.66 5.56
CA ILE A 8 -3.75 -2.22 5.34
C ILE A 8 -3.29 -1.96 3.90
N MET A 9 -2.21 -2.62 3.47
CA MET A 9 -1.68 -2.46 2.12
C MET A 9 -2.73 -2.82 1.06
N SER A 10 -3.48 -3.91 1.24
CA SER A 10 -4.48 -4.34 0.28
C SER A 10 -5.68 -3.40 0.19
N PHE A 11 -6.09 -2.81 1.32
CA PHE A 11 -7.11 -1.76 1.35
C PHE A 11 -6.66 -0.54 0.53
N PHE A 12 -5.45 -0.05 0.75
CA PHE A 12 -4.92 1.07 -0.03
C PHE A 12 -4.70 0.71 -1.51
N GLY A 13 -4.36 -0.55 -1.82
CA GLY A 13 -4.35 -1.04 -3.20
C GLY A 13 -5.70 -0.89 -3.88
N ALA A 14 -6.79 -1.24 -3.19
CA ALA A 14 -8.15 -1.02 -3.68
C ALA A 14 -8.49 0.47 -3.80
N VAL A 15 -8.07 1.33 -2.87
CA VAL A 15 -8.25 2.78 -2.94
C VAL A 15 -7.56 3.37 -4.18
N PHE A 16 -6.29 3.03 -4.45
CA PHE A 16 -5.58 3.49 -5.64
C PHE A 16 -6.29 3.08 -6.93
N ALA A 17 -6.71 1.81 -7.03
CA ALA A 17 -7.44 1.33 -8.19
C ALA A 17 -8.81 2.05 -8.33
N ALA A 18 -9.58 2.21 -7.25
CA ALA A 18 -10.88 2.89 -7.28
C ALA A 18 -10.74 4.37 -7.67
N LEU A 19 -9.75 5.08 -7.12
CA LEU A 19 -9.47 6.47 -7.48
C LEU A 19 -9.01 6.59 -8.94
N THR A 20 -8.28 5.60 -9.46
CA THR A 20 -7.92 5.53 -10.88
C THR A 20 -9.16 5.39 -11.76
N LEU A 21 -10.06 4.46 -11.41
CA LEU A 21 -11.32 4.29 -12.14
C LEU A 21 -12.19 5.56 -12.10
N TYR A 22 -12.24 6.24 -10.96
CA TYR A 22 -13.02 7.46 -10.79
C TYR A 22 -12.43 8.65 -11.55
N TRP A 23 -11.17 9.01 -11.30
CA TRP A 23 -10.57 10.23 -11.87
C TRP A 23 -10.11 10.08 -13.31
N GLN A 24 -9.64 8.88 -13.71
CA GLN A 24 -9.02 8.70 -15.02
C GLN A 24 -9.95 8.08 -16.06
N TRP A 25 -10.93 7.29 -15.60
CA TRP A 25 -11.90 6.59 -16.47
C TRP A 25 -13.34 7.08 -16.24
N HIS A 26 -13.55 8.05 -15.34
CA HIS A 26 -14.86 8.66 -15.05
C HIS A 26 -15.95 7.65 -14.67
N LEU A 27 -15.55 6.49 -14.12
CA LEU A 27 -16.49 5.50 -13.61
C LEU A 27 -17.04 5.93 -12.25
N SER A 28 -18.28 5.54 -11.96
CA SER A 28 -18.96 5.92 -10.72
C SER A 28 -19.93 4.83 -10.24
N GLY A 29 -20.43 4.98 -9.01
CA GLY A 29 -21.36 4.02 -8.42
C GLY A 29 -20.72 2.66 -8.13
N ILE A 30 -21.45 1.58 -8.39
CA ILE A 30 -21.07 0.22 -7.96
C ILE A 30 -19.76 -0.28 -8.59
N THR A 31 -19.35 0.25 -9.74
CA THR A 31 -18.09 -0.14 -10.39
C THR A 31 -16.86 0.21 -9.54
N LEU A 32 -16.96 1.22 -8.68
CA LEU A 32 -15.88 1.60 -7.75
C LEU A 32 -15.71 0.58 -6.60
N ALA A 33 -16.67 -0.33 -6.41
CA ALA A 33 -16.55 -1.43 -5.45
C ALA A 33 -15.72 -2.60 -6.01
N LEU A 34 -15.53 -2.71 -7.33
CA LEU A 34 -14.82 -3.85 -7.94
C LEU A 34 -13.38 -4.02 -7.43
N PRO A 35 -12.56 -2.96 -7.27
CA PRO A 35 -11.22 -3.12 -6.69
C PRO A 35 -11.22 -3.69 -5.27
N PHE A 36 -12.29 -3.46 -4.50
CA PHE A 36 -12.40 -3.98 -3.13
C PHE A 36 -12.63 -5.50 -3.09
N LEU A 37 -12.95 -6.15 -4.21
CA LEU A 37 -12.93 -7.62 -4.28
C LEU A 37 -11.51 -8.16 -4.08
N GLY A 38 -10.48 -7.48 -4.61
CA GLY A 38 -9.08 -7.82 -4.35
C GLY A 38 -8.73 -7.68 -2.87
N PHE A 39 -9.18 -6.58 -2.24
CA PHE A 39 -9.07 -6.41 -0.79
C PHE A 39 -9.78 -7.52 -0.01
N MET A 40 -10.99 -7.91 -0.40
CA MET A 40 -11.76 -8.97 0.24
C MET A 40 -11.02 -10.32 0.18
N LEU A 41 -10.47 -10.70 -0.98
CA LEU A 41 -9.73 -11.96 -1.13
C LEU A 41 -8.48 -12.00 -0.24
N VAL A 42 -7.68 -10.93 -0.25
CA VAL A 42 -6.53 -10.81 0.66
C VAL A 42 -6.98 -10.78 2.12
N GLY A 43 -8.10 -10.13 2.41
CA GLY A 43 -8.65 -10.00 3.76
C GLY A 43 -9.09 -11.33 4.34
N LEU A 44 -9.73 -12.19 3.53
CA LEU A 44 -10.07 -13.56 3.91
C LEU A 44 -8.82 -14.39 4.17
N ALA A 45 -7.82 -14.32 3.28
CA ALA A 45 -6.56 -15.04 3.44
C ALA A 45 -5.79 -14.58 4.70
N ALA A 46 -5.68 -13.26 4.91
CA ALA A 46 -5.04 -12.69 6.09
C ALA A 46 -5.79 -13.08 7.37
N SER A 47 -7.13 -13.02 7.38
CA SER A 47 -7.95 -13.42 8.52
C SER A 47 -7.76 -14.89 8.88
N TYR A 48 -7.67 -15.77 7.88
CA TYR A 48 -7.34 -17.17 8.10
C TYR A 48 -5.97 -17.33 8.76
N VAL A 49 -4.93 -16.66 8.23
CA VAL A 49 -3.56 -16.74 8.76
C VAL A 49 -3.47 -16.20 10.19
N ILE A 50 -4.09 -15.05 10.49
CA ILE A 50 -4.10 -14.44 11.83
C ILE A 50 -4.71 -15.39 12.88
N ARG A 51 -5.74 -16.15 12.49
CA ARG A 51 -6.43 -17.11 13.38
C ARG A 51 -5.71 -18.46 13.49
N THR A 52 -4.66 -18.69 12.71
CA THR A 52 -3.90 -19.95 12.76
C THR A 52 -2.96 -19.95 13.97
N PRO A 53 -2.85 -21.06 14.73
CA PRO A 53 -1.92 -21.15 15.87
C PRO A 53 -0.47 -20.82 15.48
N GLY A 54 0.26 -20.23 16.43
CA GLY A 54 1.65 -19.79 16.28
C GLY A 54 1.83 -18.30 16.55
N GLU A 55 3.08 -17.89 16.82
CA GLU A 55 3.44 -16.51 17.15
C GLU A 55 3.27 -15.55 15.96
N GLY A 56 3.61 -16.02 14.76
CA GLY A 56 3.65 -15.20 13.54
C GLY A 56 4.70 -14.09 13.59
N ILE A 57 4.61 -13.15 12.65
CA ILE A 57 5.54 -12.02 12.54
C ILE A 57 4.99 -10.84 13.34
N LYS A 58 5.63 -10.53 14.46
CA LYS A 58 5.35 -9.34 15.28
C LYS A 58 6.43 -8.27 15.06
N PRO A 59 6.06 -6.98 14.93
CA PRO A 59 7.04 -5.90 14.85
C PRO A 59 7.75 -5.72 16.21
N SER A 60 9.03 -5.38 16.15
CA SER A 60 9.81 -4.91 17.29
C SER A 60 9.37 -3.49 17.71
N PRO A 61 9.68 -3.04 18.95
CA PRO A 61 9.35 -1.68 19.39
C PRO A 61 9.93 -0.57 18.50
N LYS A 62 11.11 -0.83 17.89
CA LYS A 62 11.74 0.09 16.93
C LYS A 62 10.91 0.18 15.64
N GLU A 63 10.43 -0.95 15.14
CA GLU A 63 9.56 -0.99 13.96
C GLU A 63 8.21 -0.34 14.24
N GLU A 64 7.58 -0.59 15.38
CA GLU A 64 6.32 0.05 15.77
C GLU A 64 6.43 1.58 15.79
N ARG A 65 7.51 2.09 16.38
CA ARG A 65 7.78 3.54 16.40
C ARG A 65 7.98 4.09 14.98
N ALA A 66 8.67 3.36 14.11
CA ALA A 66 8.86 3.77 12.73
C ALA A 66 7.54 3.75 11.94
N ILE A 67 6.70 2.73 12.14
CA ILE A 67 5.36 2.64 11.55
C ILE A 67 4.52 3.84 11.99
N MET A 68 4.50 4.15 13.29
CA MET A 68 3.74 5.27 13.83
C MET A 68 4.17 6.61 13.22
N TRP A 69 5.45 6.96 13.33
CA TRP A 69 5.94 8.24 12.80
C TRP A 69 5.84 8.35 11.29
N SER A 70 6.07 7.25 10.59
CA SER A 70 5.92 7.24 9.14
C SER A 70 4.47 7.35 8.70
N SER A 71 3.52 6.76 9.43
CA SER A 71 2.07 6.89 9.15
C SER A 71 1.58 8.32 9.39
N ILE A 72 2.07 8.97 10.46
CA ILE A 72 1.79 10.41 10.70
C ILE A 72 2.35 11.24 9.55
N GLY A 73 3.60 11.00 9.15
CA GLY A 73 4.24 11.67 8.03
C GLY A 73 3.51 11.46 6.71
N GLU A 74 3.02 10.25 6.45
CA GLU A 74 2.19 9.91 5.29
C GLU A 74 0.89 10.72 5.28
N GLY A 75 0.16 10.76 6.40
CA GLY A 75 -1.08 11.53 6.50
C GLY A 75 -0.88 13.02 6.23
N VAL A 76 0.15 13.62 6.83
CA VAL A 76 0.53 15.02 6.57
C VAL A 76 0.97 15.21 5.11
N GLY A 77 1.78 14.29 4.59
CA GLY A 77 2.29 14.34 3.22
C GLY A 77 1.17 14.25 2.19
N LEU A 78 0.20 13.35 2.38
CA LEU A 78 -0.96 13.20 1.49
C LEU A 78 -1.83 14.45 1.53
N PHE A 79 -2.07 15.03 2.71
CA PHE A 79 -2.82 16.27 2.86
C PHE A 79 -2.15 17.43 2.13
N LEU A 80 -0.84 17.63 2.35
CA LEU A 80 -0.07 18.69 1.70
C LEU A 80 0.01 18.48 0.19
N ALA A 81 0.34 17.28 -0.26
CA ALA A 81 0.40 16.92 -1.67
C ALA A 81 -0.93 17.24 -2.34
N ALA A 82 -2.05 16.70 -1.84
CA ALA A 82 -3.39 16.93 -2.39
C ALA A 82 -3.72 18.43 -2.48
N ASN A 83 -3.48 19.19 -1.41
CA ASN A 83 -3.72 20.63 -1.42
C ASN A 83 -2.87 21.35 -2.47
N ILE A 84 -1.60 21.03 -2.61
CA ILE A 84 -0.71 21.66 -3.59
C ILE A 84 -1.21 21.38 -5.01
N VAL A 85 -1.43 20.11 -5.38
CA VAL A 85 -1.82 19.78 -6.76
C VAL A 85 -3.19 20.32 -7.13
N VAL A 86 -4.15 20.29 -6.21
CA VAL A 86 -5.49 20.83 -6.45
C VAL A 86 -5.43 22.36 -6.60
N ASN A 87 -4.72 23.07 -5.71
CA ASN A 87 -4.61 24.53 -5.81
C ASN A 87 -3.80 24.98 -7.04
N LEU A 88 -2.85 24.18 -7.53
CA LEU A 88 -2.16 24.42 -8.79
C LEU A 88 -2.96 23.99 -10.03
N HIS A 89 -4.19 23.50 -9.85
CA HIS A 89 -5.08 23.04 -10.92
C HIS A 89 -4.47 21.88 -11.75
N ARG A 90 -3.60 21.10 -11.11
CA ARG A 90 -2.93 19.92 -11.68
C ARG A 90 -3.44 18.64 -11.04
N SER A 91 -4.76 18.47 -11.06
CA SER A 91 -5.42 17.27 -10.50
C SER A 91 -4.98 15.97 -11.21
N ASP A 92 -4.45 16.06 -12.42
CA ASP A 92 -3.78 14.98 -13.14
C ASP A 92 -2.60 14.36 -12.37
N LEU A 93 -1.92 15.18 -11.57
CA LEU A 93 -0.74 14.78 -10.80
C LEU A 93 -1.08 14.26 -9.39
N LEU A 94 -2.36 14.15 -9.03
CA LEU A 94 -2.78 13.71 -7.71
C LEU A 94 -2.40 12.25 -7.42
N LEU A 95 -2.71 11.31 -8.32
CA LEU A 95 -2.35 9.90 -8.17
C LEU A 95 -0.82 9.66 -8.12
N PRO A 96 -0.01 10.26 -9.02
CA PRO A 96 1.45 10.23 -8.89
C PRO A 96 1.96 10.77 -7.55
N SER A 97 1.39 11.88 -7.06
CA SER A 97 1.79 12.48 -5.79
C SER A 97 1.45 11.59 -4.59
N MET A 98 0.27 10.98 -4.59
CA MET A 98 -0.12 10.00 -3.58
C MET A 98 0.83 8.80 -3.59
N ALA A 99 1.11 8.22 -4.76
CA ALA A 99 2.02 7.09 -4.90
C ALA A 99 3.43 7.41 -4.38
N LEU A 100 3.91 8.64 -4.59
CA LEU A 100 5.20 9.11 -4.06
C LEU A 100 5.20 9.15 -2.53
N VAL A 101 4.19 9.78 -1.92
CA VAL A 101 4.10 9.90 -0.45
C VAL A 101 4.00 8.52 0.20
N VAL A 102 3.14 7.65 -0.32
CA VAL A 102 2.98 6.27 0.16
C VAL A 102 4.27 5.47 -0.05
N GLY A 103 4.97 5.66 -1.17
CA GLY A 103 6.27 5.01 -1.42
C GLY A 103 7.35 5.44 -0.43
N LEU A 104 7.45 6.74 -0.15
CA LEU A 104 8.39 7.29 0.83
C LEU A 104 8.08 6.82 2.25
N HIS A 105 6.80 6.63 2.60
CA HIS A 105 6.36 6.07 3.87
C HIS A 105 6.96 4.67 4.16
N PHE A 106 7.15 3.82 3.14
CA PHE A 106 7.73 2.50 3.40
C PHE A 106 9.23 2.52 3.74
N LEU A 107 9.97 3.58 3.40
CA LEU A 107 11.43 3.61 3.58
C LEU A 107 11.87 3.65 5.06
N PRO A 108 11.33 4.54 5.93
CA PRO A 108 11.65 4.51 7.35
C PRO A 108 11.30 3.18 8.02
N ILE A 109 10.19 2.56 7.61
CA ILE A 109 9.74 1.27 8.13
C ILE A 109 10.71 0.16 7.70
N ALA A 110 11.10 0.14 6.42
CA ALA A 110 12.08 -0.81 5.89
C ALA A 110 13.42 -0.72 6.63
N PHE A 111 13.89 0.51 6.88
CA PHE A 111 15.12 0.77 7.61
C PHE A 111 15.06 0.34 9.07
N ALA A 112 13.94 0.61 9.75
CA ALA A 112 13.78 0.25 11.15
C ALA A 112 13.76 -1.26 11.37
N GLY A 113 13.08 -1.99 10.49
CA GLY A 113 12.88 -3.45 10.57
C GLY A 113 13.89 -4.31 9.82
N GLY A 114 14.80 -3.72 9.04
CA GLY A 114 15.69 -4.47 8.16
C GLY A 114 14.93 -5.32 7.12
N PHE A 115 13.71 -4.93 6.78
CA PHE A 115 12.78 -5.75 6.01
C PHE A 115 12.85 -5.42 4.53
N HIS A 116 13.66 -6.18 3.79
CA HIS A 116 13.91 -5.94 2.36
C HIS A 116 12.67 -5.76 1.48
N PRO A 117 11.55 -6.50 1.64
CA PRO A 117 10.39 -6.29 0.77
C PRO A 117 9.77 -4.90 0.89
N PHE A 118 9.94 -4.18 2.00
CA PHE A 118 9.48 -2.80 2.09
C PHE A 118 10.36 -1.81 1.36
N TYR A 119 11.67 -2.09 1.22
CA TYR A 119 12.49 -1.34 0.27
C TYR A 119 12.00 -1.55 -1.16
N VAL A 120 11.74 -2.81 -1.54
CA VAL A 120 11.23 -3.13 -2.89
C VAL A 120 9.88 -2.45 -3.15
N LEU A 121 8.94 -2.55 -2.21
CA LEU A 121 7.63 -1.89 -2.33
C LEU A 121 7.76 -0.37 -2.41
N GLY A 122 8.51 0.25 -1.50
CA GLY A 122 8.73 1.69 -1.49
C GLY A 122 9.35 2.17 -2.81
N THR A 123 10.40 1.49 -3.29
CA THR A 123 11.02 1.79 -4.59
C THR A 123 10.05 1.59 -5.75
N ALA A 124 9.23 0.53 -5.76
CA ALA A 124 8.25 0.31 -6.81
C ALA A 124 7.18 1.42 -6.86
N LEU A 125 6.72 1.90 -5.71
CA LEU A 125 5.77 3.01 -5.61
C LEU A 125 6.39 4.35 -6.03
N ILE A 126 7.64 4.61 -5.65
CA ILE A 126 8.39 5.80 -6.10
C ILE A 126 8.59 5.75 -7.62
N ALA A 127 8.95 4.59 -8.18
CA ALA A 127 9.09 4.42 -9.63
C ALA A 127 7.75 4.64 -10.36
N ALA A 128 6.65 4.08 -9.83
CA ALA A 128 5.30 4.32 -10.36
C ALA A 128 4.94 5.81 -10.34
N ALA A 129 5.29 6.53 -9.27
CA ALA A 129 5.09 7.97 -9.18
C ALA A 129 5.92 8.74 -10.20
N ILE A 130 7.22 8.45 -10.32
CA ILE A 130 8.12 9.08 -11.30
C ILE A 130 7.58 8.88 -12.71
N MET A 131 7.17 7.66 -13.08
CA MET A 131 6.54 7.42 -14.38
C MET A 131 5.24 8.20 -14.54
N GLY A 132 4.42 8.30 -13.49
CA GLY A 132 3.21 9.11 -13.49
C GLY A 132 3.45 10.61 -13.67
N PHE A 133 4.58 11.13 -13.19
CA PHE A 133 4.98 12.54 -13.39
C PHE A 133 5.57 12.80 -14.78
N ILE A 134 6.28 11.83 -15.36
CA ILE A 134 6.94 11.97 -16.67
C ILE A 134 5.95 11.74 -17.81
N VAL A 135 5.02 10.81 -17.66
CA VAL A 135 4.03 10.48 -18.69
C VAL A 135 2.93 11.55 -18.68
N GLU A 136 2.69 12.15 -19.85
CA GLU A 136 1.68 13.20 -20.00
C GLU A 136 0.27 12.75 -19.62
N ALA A 137 -0.55 13.72 -19.20
CA ALA A 137 -1.96 13.51 -18.94
C ALA A 137 -2.70 13.09 -20.23
N PRO A 138 -3.69 12.19 -20.14
CA PRO A 138 -4.26 11.56 -18.94
C PRO A 138 -3.58 10.22 -18.57
N THR A 139 -2.49 9.85 -19.23
CA THR A 139 -1.91 8.51 -19.10
C THR A 139 -1.09 8.37 -17.82
N GLY A 140 -0.40 9.43 -17.37
CA GLY A 140 0.43 9.40 -16.16
C GLY A 140 -0.34 8.97 -14.90
N GLY A 141 -1.54 9.53 -14.69
CA GLY A 141 -2.40 9.16 -13.56
C GLY A 141 -2.83 7.68 -13.58
N LYS A 142 -3.14 7.14 -14.76
CA LYS A 142 -3.53 5.72 -14.94
C LYS A 142 -2.37 4.79 -14.59
N VAL A 143 -1.17 5.11 -15.09
CA VAL A 143 0.05 4.33 -14.86
C VAL A 143 0.38 4.32 -13.37
N ALA A 144 0.49 5.50 -12.74
CA ALA A 144 0.81 5.59 -11.32
C ALA A 144 -0.21 4.85 -10.45
N GLY A 145 -1.50 5.06 -10.70
CA GLY A 145 -2.58 4.48 -9.91
C GLY A 145 -2.64 2.96 -9.97
N PHE A 146 -2.64 2.37 -11.17
CA PHE A 146 -2.69 0.91 -11.31
C PHE A 146 -1.39 0.22 -10.91
N MET A 147 -0.23 0.83 -11.16
CA MET A 147 1.03 0.27 -10.68
C MET A 147 1.11 0.29 -9.16
N ALA A 148 0.67 1.37 -8.51
CA ALA A 148 0.61 1.45 -7.06
C ALA A 148 -0.33 0.40 -6.48
N ALA A 149 -1.53 0.25 -7.05
CA ALA A 149 -2.49 -0.78 -6.65
C ALA A 149 -1.91 -2.20 -6.78
N GLY A 150 -1.30 -2.51 -7.94
CA GLY A 150 -0.69 -3.81 -8.19
C GLY A 150 0.48 -4.12 -7.25
N ALA A 151 1.35 -3.14 -7.00
CA ALA A 151 2.48 -3.28 -6.07
C ALA A 151 2.00 -3.56 -4.63
N LEU A 152 0.98 -2.84 -4.17
CA LEU A 152 0.40 -3.02 -2.83
C LEU A 152 -0.28 -4.38 -2.69
N TRP A 153 -1.04 -4.85 -3.68
CA TRP A 153 -1.65 -6.18 -3.63
C TRP A 153 -0.61 -7.30 -3.69
N LEU A 154 0.41 -7.19 -4.53
CA LEU A 154 1.50 -8.16 -4.59
C LEU A 154 2.23 -8.24 -3.25
N ALA A 155 2.59 -7.09 -2.66
CA ALA A 155 3.23 -7.04 -1.35
C ALA A 155 2.33 -7.62 -0.24
N SER A 156 1.02 -7.40 -0.33
CA SER A 156 0.04 -7.97 0.60
C SER A 156 0.01 -9.49 0.51
N GLY A 157 -0.02 -10.06 -0.71
CA GLY A 157 0.04 -11.51 -0.91
C GLY A 157 1.33 -12.13 -0.36
N ILE A 158 2.48 -11.49 -0.60
CA ILE A 158 3.77 -11.91 -0.05
C ILE A 158 3.75 -11.86 1.48
N ALA A 159 3.19 -10.80 2.07
CA ALA A 159 3.13 -10.64 3.53
C ALA A 159 2.23 -11.71 4.19
N VAL A 160 1.07 -12.03 3.60
CA VAL A 160 0.21 -13.13 4.08
C VAL A 160 0.94 -14.47 4.01
N HIS A 161 1.56 -14.77 2.87
CA HIS A 161 2.28 -16.03 2.68
C HIS A 161 3.43 -16.20 3.68
N ARG A 162 4.19 -15.13 3.93
CA ARG A 162 5.29 -15.14 4.89
C ARG A 162 4.83 -15.32 6.33
N ASP A 163 3.75 -14.65 6.73
CA ASP A 163 3.22 -14.78 8.09
C ASP A 163 2.68 -16.20 8.34
N TRP A 164 2.08 -16.80 7.33
CA TRP A 164 1.63 -18.19 7.37
C TRP A 164 2.79 -19.18 7.56
N LEU A 165 3.89 -18.99 6.83
CA LEU A 165 5.10 -19.82 7.00
C LEU A 165 5.71 -19.66 8.39
N ALA A 166 5.79 -18.42 8.90
CA ALA A 166 6.32 -18.13 10.23
C ALA A 166 5.52 -18.83 11.35
N ARG A 167 4.18 -18.79 11.25
CA ARG A 167 3.28 -19.46 12.20
C ARG A 167 3.45 -20.98 12.19
N ARG A 168 3.64 -21.59 11.02
CA ARG A 168 3.88 -23.04 10.90
C ARG A 168 5.19 -23.49 11.53
N GLN A 169 6.20 -22.62 11.56
CA GLN A 169 7.52 -22.92 12.13
C GLN A 169 7.58 -22.73 13.65
N THR A 170 6.62 -22.01 14.23
CA THR A 170 6.51 -21.78 15.67
C THR A 170 5.23 -22.44 16.20
N PRO A 171 5.22 -23.78 16.39
CA PRO A 171 4.08 -24.45 17.00
C PRO A 171 3.81 -23.84 18.37
N ALA A 172 2.54 -23.58 18.66
CA ALA A 172 2.12 -23.04 19.95
C ALA A 172 2.65 -23.94 21.07
N THR A 173 3.46 -23.39 21.97
CA THR A 173 3.75 -24.03 23.26
C THR A 173 2.45 -24.04 24.03
N VAL A 174 1.83 -25.22 24.10
CA VAL A 174 0.60 -25.49 24.88
C VAL A 174 0.92 -25.40 26.37
#